data_AF-A0A8S9G553-F1
#
_entry.id   AF-A0A8S9G553-F1
#
_cell.length_a   1.000
_cell.length_b   1.000
_cell.length_c   1.000
_cell.angle_alpha   90.00
_cell.angle_beta   90.00
_cell.angle_gamma   90.00
#
_symmetry.space_group_name_H-M   'P 1'
#
loop_
_entity.id
_entity.type
_entity.pdbx_description
1 polymer ?
#
loop_
_entity_poly.entity_id
_entity_poly.type
_entity_poly.pdbx_seq_one_letter_code
_entity_poly.pdbx_strand_id
1 'polypeptide(L)'
;MQPMRLYSSLWNADQWATRGGLVKTDWSKAPFTASYRNFRADACVSHTGKPSCPAGSPRWLSHRFDLTAENNMRVVQRKFMVYNYCTDSKRFPQGFPKECGIH
;
A
#
# COMPACT_ATOMS: atom_id res chain seq x y z
N MET A 1 4.48 -18.42 -5.98
CA MET A 1 4.45 -16.96 -5.79
C MET A 1 4.46 -16.31 -7.18
N GLN A 2 3.89 -15.13 -7.32
CA GLN A 2 3.89 -14.38 -8.59
C GLN A 2 4.90 -13.23 -8.47
N PRO A 3 5.94 -13.15 -9.34
CA PRO A 3 6.86 -12.01 -9.34
C PRO A 3 6.14 -10.70 -9.65
N MET A 4 6.55 -9.62 -9.01
CA MET A 4 5.96 -8.28 -9.18
C MET A 4 6.98 -7.28 -9.74
N ARG A 5 6.48 -6.19 -10.31
CA ARG A 5 7.28 -5.06 -10.79
C ARG A 5 6.86 -3.78 -10.06
N LEU A 6 7.81 -2.86 -9.90
CA LEU A 6 7.55 -1.52 -9.37
C LEU A 6 7.02 -0.62 -10.48
N TYR A 7 5.96 0.14 -10.21
CA TYR A 7 5.39 1.12 -11.13
C TYR A 7 5.16 2.45 -10.40
N SER A 8 5.21 3.55 -11.14
CA SER A 8 4.84 4.87 -10.66
C SER A 8 4.12 5.63 -11.77
N SER A 9 3.05 6.33 -11.44
CA SER A 9 2.26 7.10 -12.40
C SER A 9 1.60 8.30 -11.71
N LEU A 10 1.42 9.38 -12.48
CA LEU A 10 0.54 10.49 -12.16
C LEU A 10 -0.57 10.48 -13.22
N TRP A 11 -1.82 10.33 -12.79
CA TRP A 11 -2.96 10.19 -13.70
C TRP A 11 -4.25 10.73 -13.09
N ASN A 12 -5.23 11.06 -13.93
CA ASN A 12 -6.54 11.56 -13.51
C ASN A 12 -7.48 10.42 -13.10
N ALA A 13 -8.02 10.48 -11.87
CA ALA A 13 -8.92 9.49 -11.31
C ALA A 13 -10.24 10.13 -10.77
N ASP A 14 -10.80 11.07 -11.53
CA ASP A 14 -12.02 11.84 -11.20
C ASP A 14 -13.23 11.02 -10.74
N GLN A 15 -13.31 9.75 -11.13
CA GLN A 15 -14.42 8.88 -10.76
C GLN A 15 -14.43 8.55 -9.25
N TRP A 16 -13.30 8.62 -8.56
CA TRP A 16 -13.23 8.17 -7.16
C TRP A 16 -12.22 8.91 -6.26
N ALA A 17 -11.19 9.57 -6.80
CA ALA A 17 -10.05 10.04 -6.01
C ALA A 17 -10.40 11.07 -4.92
N THR A 18 -11.15 12.13 -5.27
CA THR A 18 -11.40 13.25 -4.34
C THR A 18 -12.85 13.23 -3.88
N ARG A 19 -13.06 13.11 -2.57
CA ARG A 19 -14.40 12.97 -1.92
C ARG A 19 -15.25 11.88 -2.58
N GLY A 20 -14.66 10.72 -2.88
CA GLY A 20 -15.36 9.62 -3.55
C GLY A 20 -15.80 9.94 -4.97
N GLY A 21 -15.11 10.86 -5.65
CA GLY A 21 -15.40 11.28 -7.03
C GLY A 21 -16.33 12.49 -7.15
N LEU A 22 -16.74 13.11 -6.04
CA LEU A 22 -17.58 14.30 -6.03
C LEU A 22 -16.86 15.57 -6.54
N VAL A 23 -15.54 15.64 -6.37
CA VAL A 23 -14.73 16.77 -6.83
C VAL A 23 -13.90 16.33 -8.03
N LYS A 24 -14.05 17.05 -9.14
CA LYS A 24 -13.36 16.78 -10.42
C LYS A 24 -12.10 17.62 -10.54
N THR A 25 -11.18 17.17 -11.38
CA THR A 25 -9.93 17.85 -11.70
C THR A 25 -10.23 19.17 -12.40
N ASP A 26 -9.70 20.25 -11.84
CA ASP A 26 -9.70 21.57 -12.47
C ASP A 26 -8.48 21.69 -13.37
N TRP A 27 -8.68 21.41 -14.66
CA TRP A 27 -7.60 21.41 -15.66
C TRP A 27 -7.02 22.80 -15.94
N SER A 28 -7.68 23.89 -15.51
CA SER A 28 -7.08 25.23 -15.59
C SER A 28 -5.85 25.39 -14.71
N LYS A 29 -5.66 24.48 -13.73
CA LYS A 29 -4.51 24.44 -12.81
C LYS A 29 -3.37 23.58 -13.29
N ALA A 30 -3.44 23.06 -14.52
CA ALA A 30 -2.35 22.32 -15.12
C ALA A 30 -1.11 23.22 -15.33
N PRO A 31 0.12 22.67 -15.31
CA PRO A 31 0.45 21.25 -15.20
C PRO A 31 0.48 20.71 -13.76
N PHE A 32 -0.03 19.49 -13.57
CA PHE A 32 0.13 18.73 -12.33
C PHE A 32 1.49 18.02 -12.36
N THR A 33 2.38 18.34 -11.41
CA THR A 33 3.77 17.83 -11.42
C THR A 33 4.05 17.00 -10.18
N ALA A 34 4.54 15.77 -10.37
CA ALA A 34 5.07 14.91 -9.32
C ALA A 34 6.58 14.71 -9.54
N SER A 35 7.37 14.91 -8.49
CA SER A 35 8.83 14.75 -8.53
C SER A 35 9.26 13.55 -7.69
N TYR A 36 10.13 12.71 -8.26
CA TYR A 36 10.64 11.50 -7.62
C TYR A 36 12.16 11.55 -7.56
N ARG A 37 12.73 11.05 -6.46
CA ARG A 37 14.19 10.97 -6.25
C ARG A 37 14.54 9.74 -5.42
N ASN A 38 15.82 9.39 -5.39
CA ASN A 38 16.36 8.32 -4.53
C ASN A 38 15.74 6.93 -4.79
N PHE A 39 15.63 6.53 -6.07
CA PHE A 39 15.15 5.19 -6.43
C PHE A 39 16.09 4.11 -5.89
N ARG A 40 15.64 3.36 -4.89
CA ARG A 40 16.38 2.26 -4.27
C ARG A 40 15.49 1.02 -4.23
N ALA A 41 15.94 -0.07 -4.83
CA ALA A 41 15.27 -1.36 -4.80
C ALA A 41 16.16 -2.38 -4.08
N ASP A 42 15.75 -2.79 -2.89
CA ASP A 42 16.28 -3.99 -2.20
C ASP A 42 15.28 -5.12 -2.44
N ALA A 43 15.57 -5.96 -3.43
CA ALA A 43 14.62 -6.94 -3.93
C ALA A 43 15.27 -8.32 -4.09
N CYS A 44 14.47 -9.35 -3.82
CA CYS A 44 14.75 -10.70 -4.29
C CYS A 44 14.30 -10.82 -5.74
N VAL A 45 15.25 -10.79 -6.68
CA VAL A 45 14.98 -10.87 -8.12
C VAL A 45 14.85 -12.33 -8.53
N SER A 46 13.69 -12.71 -9.06
CA SER A 46 13.49 -14.02 -9.68
C SER A 46 14.25 -14.08 -11.00
N HIS A 47 15.28 -14.92 -11.06
CA HIS A 47 15.89 -15.32 -12.33
C HIS A 47 15.17 -16.59 -12.85
N THR A 48 14.93 -16.65 -14.16
CA THR A 48 14.41 -17.83 -14.89
C THR A 48 12.93 -18.21 -14.65
N GLY A 49 12.08 -17.27 -14.21
CA GLY A 49 10.64 -17.53 -14.08
C GLY A 49 10.26 -18.48 -12.93
N LYS A 50 11.25 -18.89 -12.12
CA LYS A 50 11.03 -19.65 -10.90
C LYS A 50 10.85 -18.67 -9.73
N PRO A 51 9.74 -18.72 -8.99
CA PRO A 51 9.49 -17.86 -7.85
C PRO A 51 10.30 -18.35 -6.65
N SER A 52 11.61 -18.14 -6.67
CA SER A 52 12.51 -18.53 -5.59
C SER A 52 13.46 -17.39 -5.28
N CYS A 53 13.49 -17.01 -4.00
CA CYS A 53 14.57 -16.22 -3.45
C CYS A 53 15.73 -17.16 -3.06
N PRO A 54 16.98 -16.82 -3.40
CA PRO A 54 18.13 -17.59 -2.95
C PRO A 54 18.18 -17.69 -1.41
N ALA A 55 18.82 -18.75 -0.90
CA ALA A 55 19.21 -18.83 0.51
C ALA A 55 20.14 -17.65 0.85
N GLY A 56 19.94 -17.00 2.00
CA GLY A 56 20.53 -15.69 2.29
C GLY A 56 19.68 -14.51 1.81
N SER A 57 18.37 -14.71 1.71
CA SER A 57 17.38 -13.69 1.32
C SER A 57 17.51 -12.42 2.17
N PRO A 58 17.11 -11.26 1.65
CA PRO A 58 17.25 -9.99 2.36
C PRO A 58 16.62 -10.04 3.75
N ARG A 59 17.30 -9.43 4.73
CA ARG A 59 16.89 -9.44 6.15
C ARG A 59 15.45 -8.92 6.37
N TRP A 60 14.94 -8.10 5.45
CA TRP A 60 13.57 -7.59 5.51
C TRP A 60 12.51 -8.68 5.30
N LEU A 61 12.82 -9.79 4.62
CA LEU A 61 11.85 -10.84 4.31
C LEU A 61 11.36 -11.59 5.55
N SER A 62 12.21 -11.70 6.57
CA SER A 62 11.88 -12.32 7.86
C SER A 62 11.62 -11.30 8.97
N HIS A 63 11.56 -10.01 8.64
CA HIS A 63 11.41 -8.95 9.62
C HIS A 63 10.00 -8.98 10.24
N ARG A 64 9.95 -8.96 11.57
CA ARG A 64 8.72 -8.76 12.33
C ARG A 64 8.75 -7.37 12.96
N PHE A 65 7.59 -6.79 13.16
CA PHE A 65 7.50 -5.54 13.91
C PHE A 65 7.94 -5.80 15.34
N ASP A 66 8.69 -4.86 15.91
CA ASP A 66 8.90 -4.81 17.35
C ASP A 66 7.77 -4.02 18.01
N LEU A 67 7.73 -4.05 19.35
CA LEU A 67 6.69 -3.37 20.13
C LEU A 67 6.63 -1.86 19.87
N THR A 68 7.77 -1.25 19.54
CA THR A 68 7.85 0.19 19.25
C THR A 68 7.18 0.49 17.90
N ALA A 69 7.51 -0.27 16.86
CA ALA A 69 6.91 -0.16 15.54
C ALA A 69 5.39 -0.43 15.58
N GLU A 70 4.95 -1.43 16.35
CA GLU A 70 3.53 -1.70 16.58
C GLU A 70 2.82 -0.53 17.26
N ASN A 71 3.40 0.03 18.33
CA ASN A 71 2.79 1.16 19.03
C ASN A 71 2.70 2.40 18.13
N ASN A 72 3.75 2.67 17.35
CA ASN A 72 3.75 3.76 16.36
C ASN A 72 2.65 3.56 15.32
N MET A 73 2.48 2.34 14.79
CA MET A 73 1.39 2.01 13.87
C MET A 73 0.02 2.29 14.53
N ARG A 74 -0.20 1.84 15.77
CA ARG A 74 -1.45 2.08 16.51
C ARG A 74 -1.74 3.56 16.69
N VAL A 75 -0.73 4.38 17.00
CA VAL A 75 -0.90 5.84 17.14
C VAL A 75 -1.31 6.46 15.81
N VAL A 76 -0.66 6.08 14.71
CA VAL A 76 -0.99 6.60 13.37
C VAL A 76 -2.41 6.19 12.97
N GLN A 77 -2.77 4.92 13.17
CA GLN A 77 -4.11 4.41 12.89
C GLN A 77 -5.18 5.13 13.70
N ARG A 78 -4.96 5.35 15.00
CA ARG A 78 -5.93 6.05 15.87
C ARG A 78 -6.13 7.52 15.50
N LYS A 79 -5.08 8.20 15.04
CA LYS A 79 -5.11 9.66 14.82
C LYS A 79 -5.39 10.08 13.39
N PHE A 80 -4.97 9.30 12.39
CA PHE A 80 -4.94 9.75 10.99
C PHE A 80 -5.68 8.84 10.01
N MET A 81 -6.13 7.65 10.43
CA MET A 81 -6.83 6.73 9.54
C MET A 81 -8.29 7.16 9.36
N VAL A 82 -8.66 7.47 8.11
CA VAL A 82 -10.02 7.92 7.76
C VAL A 82 -10.90 6.81 7.17
N TYR A 83 -10.30 5.69 6.75
CA TYR A 83 -11.01 4.53 6.22
C TYR A 83 -10.23 3.25 6.55
N ASN A 84 -10.97 2.19 6.92
CA ASN A 84 -10.42 0.86 7.14
C ASN A 84 -11.44 -0.20 6.69
N TYR A 85 -11.03 -1.05 5.74
CA TYR A 85 -11.89 -2.09 5.19
C TYR A 85 -12.23 -3.17 6.22
N CYS A 86 -11.34 -3.43 7.20
CA CYS A 86 -11.56 -4.42 8.26
C CYS A 86 -12.70 -4.04 9.23
N THR A 87 -13.14 -2.78 9.23
CA THR A 87 -14.23 -2.28 10.07
C THR A 87 -15.42 -1.79 9.23
N ASP A 88 -15.38 -1.98 7.91
CA ASP A 88 -16.42 -1.54 6.97
C ASP A 88 -17.52 -2.60 6.87
N SER A 89 -18.47 -2.55 7.79
CA SER A 89 -19.61 -3.49 7.85
C SER A 89 -20.57 -3.34 6.67
N LYS A 90 -20.58 -2.18 5.99
CA LYS A 90 -21.39 -1.97 4.78
C LYS A 90 -20.81 -2.74 3.61
N ARG A 91 -19.50 -2.73 3.46
CA ARG A 91 -18.79 -3.47 2.41
C ARG A 91 -18.73 -4.97 2.70
N PHE A 92 -18.62 -5.35 3.98
CA PHE A 92 -18.52 -6.75 4.42
C PHE A 92 -19.66 -7.14 5.38
N PRO A 93 -20.92 -7.19 4.90
CA PRO A 93 -22.07 -7.45 5.76
C PRO A 93 -22.12 -8.90 6.29
N GLN A 94 -21.43 -9.83 5.63
CA GLN A 94 -21.40 -11.27 5.98
C GLN A 94 -20.21 -11.65 6.88
N GLY A 95 -19.47 -10.67 7.38
CA GLY A 95 -18.28 -10.87 8.20
C GLY A 95 -17.01 -10.35 7.53
N PHE A 96 -16.06 -9.95 8.35
CA PHE A 96 -14.83 -9.32 7.90
C PHE A 96 -13.83 -10.32 7.33
N PRO A 97 -12.91 -9.86 6.45
CA PRO A 97 -11.82 -10.68 5.95
C PRO A 97 -10.99 -11.30 7.08
N LYS A 98 -10.57 -12.56 6.90
CA LYS A 98 -9.96 -13.38 7.97
C LYS A 98 -8.65 -12.78 8.50
N GLU A 99 -7.90 -12.10 7.65
CA GLU A 99 -6.65 -11.45 7.99
C GLU A 99 -6.81 -10.29 8.99
N CYS A 100 -8.00 -9.71 9.09
CA CYS A 100 -8.27 -8.59 9.99
C CYS A 100 -8.18 -8.97 11.48
N GLY A 101 -8.27 -10.26 11.82
CA GLY A 101 -8.10 -10.76 13.18
C GLY A 101 -6.68 -11.21 13.52
N ILE A 102 -5.75 -11.11 12.57
CA ILE A 102 -4.34 -11.49 12.77
C ILE A 102 -3.61 -10.26 13.30
N HIS A 103 -3.40 -10.21 14.62
CA HIS A 103 -2.63 -9.18 15.31
C HIS A 103 -1.57 -9.83 16.20
#